data_AF-A0A6C0EEL4-F1
#
_entry.id   AF-A0A6C0EEL4-F1
#
_cell.length_a   1.000
_cell.length_b   1.000
_cell.length_c   1.000
_cell.angle_alpha   90.00
_cell.angle_beta   90.00
_cell.angle_gamma   90.00
#
_symmetry.space_group_name_H-M   'P 1'
#
loop_
_entity.id
_entity.type
_entity.pdbx_description
1 polymer ?
#
loop_
_entity_poly.entity_id
_entity_poly.type
_entity_poly.pdbx_seq_one_letter_code
_entity_poly.pdbx_strand_id
1 'polypeptide(L)'
;MHKNGYHYKMSSLQSNTFFYYFIYFIILMKGLFLFFAMWNFYLKKKNGRGGDSGNKTKLEKRISYYKNLTENIFIVLVSILLIYLFNPYHDNKYLDDKYVKVLFFIYGFLMLITFDWSEFVRFS
;
A
#
# COMPACT_ATOMS: atom_id res chain seq x y z
N MET A 1 14.62 29.69 -32.30
CA MET A 1 13.88 28.47 -31.87
C MET A 1 13.97 28.35 -30.36
N HIS A 2 12.93 28.76 -29.62
CA HIS A 2 12.94 28.81 -28.15
C HIS A 2 11.59 28.33 -27.59
N LYS A 3 11.21 27.08 -27.88
CA LYS A 3 9.91 26.48 -27.49
C LYS A 3 10.01 25.19 -26.65
N ASN A 4 11.17 24.91 -26.05
CA ASN A 4 11.34 23.64 -25.32
C ASN A 4 11.26 23.75 -23.79
N GLY A 5 11.18 24.96 -23.20
CA GLY A 5 11.21 25.13 -21.74
C GLY A 5 9.90 24.79 -20.99
N TYR A 6 8.75 24.94 -21.64
CA TYR A 6 7.44 24.77 -20.97
C TYR A 6 7.01 23.31 -20.83
N HIS A 7 7.43 22.44 -21.76
CA HIS A 7 7.09 21.01 -21.70
C HIS A 7 7.71 20.30 -20.50
N TYR A 8 8.96 20.62 -20.12
CA TYR A 8 9.63 20.02 -18.96
C TYR A 8 9.04 20.47 -17.62
N LYS A 9 8.56 21.72 -17.54
CA LYS A 9 8.00 22.27 -16.29
C LYS A 9 6.60 21.69 -16.02
N MET A 10 5.81 21.44 -17.07
CA MET A 10 4.46 20.87 -16.95
C MET A 10 4.48 19.40 -16.52
N SER A 11 5.39 18.58 -17.10
CA SER A 11 5.51 17.15 -16.76
C SER A 11 6.07 16.90 -15.36
N SER A 12 7.03 17.72 -14.90
CA SER A 12 7.55 17.66 -13.53
C SER A 12 6.51 18.07 -12.48
N LEU A 13 5.67 19.08 -12.77
CA LEU A 13 4.52 19.44 -11.93
C LEU A 13 3.49 18.31 -11.83
N GLN A 14 3.13 17.69 -12.96
CA GLN A 14 2.17 16.58 -12.99
C GLN A 14 2.68 15.34 -12.24
N SER A 15 3.98 15.01 -12.37
CA SER A 15 4.62 13.92 -11.63
C SER A 15 4.56 14.14 -10.11
N ASN A 16 4.80 15.36 -9.65
CA ASN A 16 4.72 15.70 -8.23
C ASN A 16 3.29 15.53 -7.71
N THR A 17 2.29 16.02 -8.46
CA THR A 17 0.88 15.88 -8.08
C THR A 17 0.43 14.42 -8.03
N PHE A 18 0.80 13.60 -9.03
CA PHE A 18 0.51 12.17 -9.02
C PHE A 18 1.13 11.46 -7.81
N PHE A 19 2.38 11.80 -7.49
CA PHE A 19 3.09 11.27 -6.33
C PHE A 19 2.37 11.62 -5.01
N TYR A 20 1.92 12.87 -4.85
CA TYR A 20 1.14 13.27 -3.67
C TYR A 20 -0.20 12.51 -3.57
N TYR A 21 -0.93 12.34 -4.67
CA TYR A 21 -2.16 11.54 -4.68
C TYR A 21 -1.88 10.07 -4.32
N PHE A 22 -0.78 9.51 -4.82
CA PHE A 22 -0.38 8.15 -4.52
C PHE A 22 -0.03 7.95 -3.04
N ILE A 23 0.69 8.90 -2.43
CA ILE A 23 0.94 8.89 -0.98
C ILE A 23 -0.36 9.00 -0.20
N TYR A 24 -1.24 9.93 -0.58
CA TYR A 24 -2.55 10.09 0.09
C TYR A 24 -3.38 8.81 0.00
N PHE A 25 -3.34 8.13 -1.15
CA PHE A 25 -3.98 6.83 -1.33
C PHE A 25 -3.40 5.75 -0.40
N ILE A 26 -2.07 5.68 -0.24
CA ILE A 26 -1.43 4.76 0.71
C ILE A 26 -1.88 5.04 2.15
N ILE A 27 -1.93 6.30 2.55
CA ILE A 27 -2.40 6.71 3.89
C ILE A 27 -3.87 6.31 4.09
N LEU A 28 -4.72 6.54 3.09
CA LEU A 28 -6.13 6.13 3.11
C LEU A 28 -6.29 4.62 3.26
N MET A 29 -5.52 3.81 2.51
CA MET A 29 -5.53 2.36 2.63
C MET A 29 -5.11 1.89 4.02
N LYS A 30 -4.15 2.57 4.65
CA LYS A 30 -3.76 2.30 6.04
C LYS A 30 -4.88 2.61 7.02
N GLY A 31 -5.60 3.71 6.80
CA GLY A 31 -6.80 4.07 7.56
C GLY A 31 -7.90 3.02 7.45
N LEU A 32 -8.19 2.54 6.23
CA LEU A 32 -9.14 1.46 5.99
C LEU A 32 -8.75 0.16 6.71
N PHE A 33 -7.48 -0.21 6.64
CA PHE A 33 -6.98 -1.38 7.37
C PHE A 33 -7.22 -1.26 8.88
N LEU A 34 -6.90 -0.11 9.48
CA LEU A 34 -7.16 0.14 10.91
C LEU A 34 -8.65 0.08 11.23
N PHE A 35 -9.50 0.64 10.37
CA PHE A 35 -10.94 0.56 10.52
C PHE A 35 -11.45 -0.89 10.54
N PHE A 36 -11.03 -1.72 9.58
CA PHE A 36 -11.39 -3.15 9.56
C PHE A 36 -10.81 -3.91 10.76
N ALA A 37 -9.60 -3.58 11.20
CA ALA A 37 -8.99 -4.19 12.38
C ALA A 37 -9.77 -3.86 13.67
N MET A 38 -10.15 -2.59 13.87
CA MET A 38 -10.97 -2.17 15.01
C MET A 38 -12.36 -2.81 14.97
N TRP A 39 -12.98 -2.86 13.80
CA TRP A 39 -14.29 -3.48 13.61
C TRP A 39 -14.26 -4.98 13.93
N ASN A 40 -13.23 -5.70 13.46
CA ASN A 40 -13.03 -7.11 13.77
C ASN A 40 -12.77 -7.34 15.26
N PHE A 41 -11.96 -6.48 15.89
CA PHE A 41 -11.72 -6.54 17.34
C PHE A 41 -13.00 -6.32 18.16
N TYR A 42 -13.83 -5.35 17.76
CA TYR A 42 -15.11 -5.06 18.40
C TYR A 42 -16.08 -6.25 18.30
N LEU A 43 -16.18 -6.87 17.12
CA LEU A 43 -16.99 -8.08 16.90
C LEU A 43 -16.50 -9.26 17.74
N LYS A 44 -15.18 -9.49 17.77
CA LYS A 44 -14.56 -10.57 18.55
C LYS A 44 -14.83 -10.42 20.05
N LYS A 45 -14.83 -9.18 20.58
CA LYS A 45 -15.15 -8.88 21.98
C LYS A 45 -16.64 -9.05 22.31
N LYS A 46 -17.54 -8.75 21.37
CA LYS A 46 -18.99 -8.93 21.54
C LYS A 46 -19.42 -10.40 21.42
N ASN A 47 -18.69 -11.21 20.66
CA ASN A 47 -19.02 -12.62 20.40
C ASN A 47 -18.69 -13.61 21.53
N GLY A 48 -17.97 -13.17 22.57
CA GLY A 48 -17.89 -13.93 23.83
C GLY A 48 -19.21 -13.99 24.62
N ARG A 49 -20.27 -13.30 24.17
CA ARG A 49 -21.61 -13.29 24.79
C ARG A 49 -22.64 -13.78 23.76
N GLY A 50 -23.07 -15.04 23.90
CA GLY A 50 -23.73 -15.85 22.90
C GLY A 50 -24.93 -15.21 22.18
N GLY A 51 -24.76 -14.94 20.88
CA GLY A 51 -25.86 -14.50 20.02
C GLY A 51 -25.61 -14.91 18.57
N ASP A 52 -26.55 -15.69 18.04
CA ASP A 52 -26.86 -16.01 16.65
C ASP A 52 -25.69 -16.39 15.69
N SER A 53 -25.48 -17.70 15.54
CA SER A 53 -24.28 -18.34 14.99
C SER A 53 -24.21 -18.36 13.44
N GLY A 54 -25.35 -18.36 12.74
CA GLY A 54 -25.39 -18.61 11.30
C GLY A 54 -24.92 -17.46 10.40
N ASN A 55 -25.47 -16.25 10.60
CA ASN A 55 -25.11 -15.07 9.79
C ASN A 55 -23.82 -14.38 10.27
N LYS A 56 -23.48 -14.49 11.56
CA LYS A 56 -22.25 -13.92 12.12
C LYS A 56 -20.99 -14.56 11.56
N THR A 57 -20.96 -15.89 11.45
CA THR A 57 -19.78 -16.61 10.96
C THR A 57 -19.44 -16.20 9.51
N LYS A 58 -20.44 -15.86 8.70
CA LYS A 58 -20.24 -15.34 7.34
C LYS A 58 -19.69 -13.91 7.35
N LEU A 59 -20.22 -13.04 8.20
CA LEU A 59 -19.77 -11.64 8.32
C LEU A 59 -18.34 -11.55 8.87
N GLU A 60 -18.00 -12.31 9.90
CA GLU A 60 -16.63 -12.35 10.45
C GLU A 60 -15.61 -12.83 9.42
N LYS A 61 -15.93 -13.89 8.67
CA LYS A 61 -15.08 -14.36 7.57
C LYS A 61 -14.87 -13.28 6.50
N ARG A 62 -15.93 -12.57 6.12
CA ARG A 62 -15.85 -11.46 5.15
C ARG A 62 -15.01 -10.30 5.67
N ILE A 63 -15.17 -9.92 6.93
CA ILE A 63 -14.42 -8.81 7.54
C ILE A 63 -12.95 -9.17 7.67
N SER A 64 -12.64 -10.40 8.12
CA SER A 64 -11.26 -10.88 8.17
C SER A 64 -10.62 -10.93 6.79
N TYR A 65 -11.40 -11.30 5.77
CA TYR A 65 -10.95 -11.28 4.38
C TYR A 65 -10.61 -9.86 3.90
N TYR A 66 -11.53 -8.89 4.05
CA TYR A 66 -11.28 -7.51 3.65
C TYR A 66 -10.10 -6.89 4.42
N LYS A 67 -9.94 -7.23 5.70
CA LYS A 67 -8.78 -6.83 6.49
C LYS A 67 -7.47 -7.31 5.83
N ASN A 68 -7.33 -8.60 5.56
CA ASN A 68 -6.13 -9.16 4.93
C ASN A 68 -5.91 -8.55 3.54
N LEU A 69 -6.96 -8.41 2.73
CA LEU A 69 -6.87 -7.80 1.41
C LEU A 69 -6.34 -6.36 1.47
N THR A 70 -6.84 -5.54 2.40
CA THR A 70 -6.34 -4.15 2.56
C THR A 70 -4.90 -4.09 3.03
N GLU A 71 -4.47 -5.03 3.87
CA GLU A 71 -3.08 -5.15 4.33
C GLU A 71 -2.13 -5.51 3.20
N ASN A 72 -2.54 -6.49 2.39
CA ASN A 72 -1.80 -6.96 1.24
C ASN A 72 -1.64 -5.87 0.17
N ILE A 73 -2.73 -5.19 -0.18
CA ILE A 73 -2.67 -4.07 -1.12
C ILE A 73 -1.77 -2.96 -0.59
N PHE A 74 -1.82 -2.67 0.72
CA PHE A 74 -0.91 -1.71 1.34
C PHE A 74 0.56 -2.11 1.20
N ILE A 75 0.91 -3.37 1.47
CA ILE A 75 2.28 -3.89 1.31
C ILE A 75 2.74 -3.72 -0.14
N VAL A 76 1.92 -4.09 -1.12
CA VAL A 76 2.24 -3.95 -2.55
C VAL A 76 2.46 -2.48 -2.92
N LEU A 77 1.57 -1.58 -2.50
CA LEU A 77 1.70 -0.14 -2.80
C LEU A 77 2.95 0.48 -2.18
N VAL A 78 3.27 0.13 -0.93
CA VAL A 78 4.49 0.60 -0.26
C VAL A 78 5.74 0.06 -0.93
N SER A 79 5.70 -1.20 -1.37
CA SER A 79 6.83 -1.82 -2.07
C SER A 79 7.10 -1.15 -3.41
N ILE A 80 6.05 -0.85 -4.18
CA ILE A 80 6.15 -0.08 -5.43
C ILE A 80 6.65 1.34 -5.15
N LEU A 81 6.17 1.98 -4.07
CA LEU A 81 6.63 3.31 -3.66
C LEU A 81 8.13 3.31 -3.36
N LEU A 82 8.63 2.32 -2.63
CA LEU A 82 10.04 2.17 -2.28
C LEU A 82 10.90 2.02 -3.54
N ILE A 83 10.48 1.15 -4.46
CA ILE A 83 11.16 0.93 -5.74
C ILE A 83 11.22 2.22 -6.55
N TYR A 84 10.10 2.96 -6.63
CA TYR A 84 10.01 4.20 -7.39
C TYR A 84 10.85 5.33 -6.76
N LEU A 85 10.75 5.52 -5.45
CA LEU A 85 11.37 6.63 -4.73
C LEU A 85 12.89 6.44 -4.56
N PHE A 86 13.32 5.22 -4.30
CA PHE A 86 14.72 4.90 -4.03
C PHE A 86 15.45 4.29 -5.22
N ASN A 87 14.89 4.39 -6.43
CA ASN A 87 15.55 3.96 -7.65
C ASN A 87 16.93 4.63 -7.81
N PRO A 88 18.05 3.88 -7.75
CA PRO A 88 19.40 4.44 -7.83
C PRO A 88 19.73 5.03 -9.21
N TYR A 89 18.93 4.73 -10.23
CA TYR A 89 19.08 5.28 -11.59
C TYR A 89 18.39 6.64 -11.76
N HIS A 90 17.57 7.06 -10.79
CA HIS A 90 16.93 8.38 -10.79
C HIS A 90 17.62 9.30 -9.79
N ASP A 91 17.92 10.53 -10.24
CA ASP A 91 18.58 11.55 -9.44
C ASP A 91 17.57 12.19 -8.46
N ASN A 92 17.12 11.40 -7.49
CA ASN A 92 16.16 11.81 -6.48
C ASN A 92 16.86 12.51 -5.31
N LYS A 93 16.47 13.75 -5.03
CA LYS A 93 16.98 14.60 -3.93
C LYS A 93 16.48 14.20 -2.53
N TYR A 94 15.64 13.17 -2.42
CA TYR A 94 15.00 12.80 -1.15
C TYR A 94 15.95 12.15 -0.14
N LEU A 95 17.04 11.57 -0.62
CA LEU A 95 18.10 10.99 0.20
C LEU A 95 19.42 11.23 -0.54
N ASP A 96 20.50 11.59 0.12
CA ASP A 96 21.82 11.71 -0.55
C ASP A 96 22.67 10.44 -0.38
N ASP A 97 22.36 9.61 0.62
CA ASP A 97 23.10 8.38 0.85
C ASP A 97 22.74 7.30 -0.18
N LYS A 98 23.71 6.98 -1.04
CA LYS A 98 23.59 5.98 -2.09
C LYS A 98 23.38 4.56 -1.55
N TYR A 99 24.00 4.21 -0.42
CA TYR A 99 23.87 2.87 0.15
C TYR A 99 22.46 2.65 0.70
N VAL A 100 21.93 3.66 1.39
CA VAL A 100 20.58 3.60 1.94
C VAL A 100 19.52 3.58 0.84
N LYS A 101 19.70 4.33 -0.26
CA LYS A 101 18.83 4.22 -1.44
C LYS A 101 18.79 2.80 -1.99
N VAL A 102 19.95 2.22 -2.26
CA VAL A 102 20.04 0.85 -2.80
C VAL A 102 19.39 -0.15 -1.86
N LEU A 103 19.58 0.01 -0.54
CA LEU A 103 18.96 -0.85 0.46
C LEU A 103 17.43 -0.79 0.39
N PHE A 104 16.83 0.40 0.37
CA PHE A 104 15.37 0.56 0.29
C PHE A 104 14.79 0.10 -1.04
N PHE A 105 15.52 0.31 -2.14
CA PHE A 105 15.15 -0.20 -3.45
C PHE A 105 15.08 -1.73 -3.46
N ILE A 106 16.13 -2.39 -2.99
CA ILE A 106 16.18 -3.87 -2.87
C ILE A 106 15.09 -4.35 -1.91
N TYR A 107 14.86 -3.65 -0.80
CA TYR A 107 13.83 -4.00 0.17
C TYR A 107 12.43 -3.96 -0.45
N GLY A 108 12.13 -2.98 -1.32
CA GLY A 108 10.87 -2.95 -2.06
C GLY A 108 10.68 -4.17 -2.96
N PHE A 109 11.73 -4.61 -3.67
CA PHE A 109 11.66 -5.86 -4.44
C PHE A 109 11.52 -7.10 -3.56
N LEU A 110 12.28 -7.14 -2.46
CA LEU A 110 12.22 -8.25 -1.51
C LEU A 110 10.80 -8.39 -0.93
N MET A 111 10.17 -7.29 -0.57
CA MET A 111 8.78 -7.27 -0.11
C MET A 111 7.84 -7.87 -1.17
N LEU A 112 7.96 -7.49 -2.45
CA LEU A 112 7.14 -8.09 -3.52
C LEU A 112 7.41 -9.58 -3.73
N ILE A 113 8.67 -10.03 -3.63
CA ILE A 113 9.03 -11.43 -3.86
C ILE A 113 8.59 -12.31 -2.69
N THR A 114 8.79 -11.84 -1.47
CA THR A 114 8.42 -12.55 -0.22
C THR A 114 6.93 -12.46 0.09
N PHE A 115 6.21 -11.58 -0.60
CA PHE A 115 4.77 -11.43 -0.46
C PHE A 115 4.06 -12.73 -0.86
N ASP A 116 3.10 -13.16 -0.04
CA ASP A 116 2.33 -14.37 -0.31
C ASP A 116 1.28 -14.11 -1.40
N TRP A 117 1.67 -14.38 -2.64
CA TRP A 117 0.82 -14.25 -3.82
C TRP A 117 -0.37 -15.23 -3.81
N SER A 118 -0.38 -16.25 -2.94
CA SER A 118 -1.48 -17.22 -2.89
C SER A 118 -2.81 -16.57 -2.57
N GLU A 119 -2.82 -15.50 -1.75
CA GLU A 119 -4.04 -14.76 -1.44
C GLU A 119 -4.58 -13.96 -2.63
N PHE A 120 -3.77 -13.65 -3.65
CA PHE A 120 -4.23 -13.03 -4.90
C PHE A 120 -4.60 -14.09 -5.95
N VAL A 121 -3.81 -15.15 -6.09
CA VAL A 121 -4.02 -16.20 -7.09
C VAL A 121 -5.23 -17.06 -6.76
N ARG A 122 -5.57 -17.25 -5.48
CA ARG A 122 -6.78 -17.97 -5.05
C ARG A 122 -8.10 -17.32 -5.52
N PHE A 123 -8.05 -16.11 -6.07
CA PHE A 123 -9.21 -15.37 -6.59
C PHE A 123 -9.16 -15.09 -8.10
N SER A 124 -8.16 -15.60 -8.83
CA SER A 124 -8.15 -15.64 -10.30
C SER A 124 -8.68 -16.98 -10.82
#